data_AF-A0A2L2XPU9-F1
#
_entry.id   AF-A0A2L2XPU9-F1
#
_cell.length_a   1.000
_cell.length_b   1.000
_cell.length_c   1.000
_cell.angle_alpha   90.00
_cell.angle_beta   90.00
_cell.angle_gamma   90.00
#
_symmetry.space_group_name_H-M   'P 1'
#
loop_
_entity.id
_entity.type
_entity.pdbx_description
1 polymer ?
#
loop_
_entity_poly.entity_id
_entity_poly.type
_entity_poly.pdbx_seq_one_letter_code
_entity_poly.pdbx_strand_id
1 'polypeptide(L)' 'MKLSDYAKKKGISYDTAWRMWNRGQLQGERLPTGTIIIFEDDRSCGENKVAIYGRVSSSENKSN' A
#
# COMPACT_ATOMS: atom_id res chain seq x y z
N MET A 1 13.15 7.60 9.94
CA MET A 1 12.73 8.54 8.87
C MET A 1 11.29 9.01 9.13
N LYS A 2 10.90 10.26 8.83
CA LYS A 2 9.49 10.69 8.95
C LYS A 2 8.61 9.92 7.95
N LEU A 3 7.34 9.68 8.28
CA LEU A 3 6.40 8.98 7.37
C LEU A 3 6.34 9.63 5.97
N SER A 4 6.39 10.96 5.89
CA SER A 4 6.39 11.69 4.61
C SER A 4 7.66 11.47 3.79
N ASP A 5 8.82 11.38 4.43
CA ASP A 5 10.08 11.05 3.76
C ASP A 5 10.11 9.58 3.33
N TYR A 6 9.51 8.69 4.14
CA TYR A 6 9.37 7.27 3.80
C TYR A 6 8.52 7.08 2.54
N ALA A 7 7.41 7.82 2.45
CA ALA A 7 6.55 7.83 1.27
C ALA A 7 7.34 8.26 0.01
N LYS A 8 8.10 9.36 0.09
CA LYS A 8 8.95 9.85 -1.00
C LYS A 8 10.02 8.85 -1.42
N LYS A 9 10.72 8.24 -0.46
CA LYS A 9 11.79 7.26 -0.72
C LYS A 9 11.26 5.99 -1.39
N LYS A 10 10.08 5.51 -0.99
CA LYS A 10 9.42 4.35 -1.60
C LYS A 10 8.67 4.68 -2.89
N GLY A 11 8.53 5.97 -3.24
CA GLY A 11 7.74 6.41 -4.40
C GLY A 11 6.23 6.20 -4.24
N ILE A 12 5.72 6.14 -3.01
CA ILE A 12 4.30 5.96 -2.70
C ILE A 12 3.68 7.25 -2.17
N SER A 13 2.37 7.39 -2.29
CA SER A 13 1.63 8.51 -1.69
C SER A 13 1.66 8.44 -0.16
N TYR A 14 1.57 9.62 0.49
CA TYR A 14 1.49 9.73 1.94
C TYR A 14 0.32 8.89 2.52
N ASP A 15 -0.84 8.91 1.86
CA ASP A 15 -2.01 8.14 2.27
C ASP A 15 -1.72 6.63 2.29
N THR A 16 -0.99 6.12 1.29
CA THR A 16 -0.56 4.72 1.23
C THR A 16 0.35 4.38 2.42
N ALA A 17 1.35 5.22 2.71
CA ALA A 17 2.22 5.03 3.87
C ALA A 17 1.44 5.07 5.19
N TRP A 18 0.45 5.95 5.32
CA TRP A 18 -0.43 6.03 6.49
C TRP A 18 -1.32 4.79 6.64
N ARG A 19 -1.87 4.25 5.55
CA ARG A 19 -2.61 2.99 5.56
C ARG A 19 -1.74 1.81 5.97
N MET A 20 -0.50 1.75 5.48
CA MET A 20 0.47 0.70 5.86
C MET A 20 0.82 0.78 7.36
N TRP A 21 0.99 2.00 7.87
CA TRP A 21 1.15 2.26 9.30
C TRP A 21 -0.05 1.77 10.11
N ASN A 22 -1.28 2.11 9.67
CA ASN A 22 -2.51 1.67 10.34
C ASN A 22 -2.70 0.15 10.28
N ARG A 23 -2.15 -0.53 9.27
CA ARG A 23 -2.12 -1.99 9.16
C ARG A 23 -1.01 -2.65 10.00
N GLY A 24 -0.14 -1.88 10.65
CA GLY A 24 1.00 -2.40 11.41
C GLY A 24 2.11 -3.01 10.54
N GLN A 25 2.12 -2.71 9.24
CA GLN A 25 3.11 -3.24 8.29
C GLN A 25 4.44 -2.48 8.32
N LEU A 26 4.49 -1.36 9.04
CA LEU A 26 5.68 -0.52 9.15
C LEU A 26 6.16 -0.53 10.59
N GLN A 27 7.43 -0.86 10.79
CA GLN A 27 8.09 -0.73 12.08
C GLN A 27 8.39 0.76 12.31
N GLY A 28 7.89 1.32 13.41
CA GLY A 28 8.07 2.73 13.72
C GLY A 28 7.52 3.09 15.08
N GLU A 29 7.71 4.33 15.48
CA GLU A 29 7.18 4.88 16.72
C GLU A 29 6.47 6.20 16.45
N ARG A 30 5.34 6.41 17.13
CA ARG A 30 4.64 7.69 17.16
C ARG A 30 5.14 8.49 18.35
N LEU A 31 5.73 9.65 18.07
CA LEU A 31 6.13 10.58 19.11
C LEU A 31 4.88 11.16 19.81
N PRO A 32 5.03 11.62 21.07
CA PRO A 32 3.96 12.31 21.79
C PRO A 32 3.47 13.58 21.08
N THR A 33 4.27 14.14 20.16
CA THR A 33 3.93 15.28 19.29
C THR A 33 3.05 14.89 18.10
N GLY A 34 2.72 13.61 17.92
CA GLY A 34 1.93 13.12 16.79
C GLY A 34 2.74 12.80 15.54
N THR A 35 4.06 13.02 15.55
CA THR A 35 4.95 12.68 14.42
C THR A 35 5.23 11.19 14.40
N ILE A 36 5.03 10.54 13.25
CA ILE A 36 5.34 9.12 13.05
C ILE A 36 6.75 8.99 12.45
N ILE A 37 7.62 8.28 13.16
CA ILE A 37 8.98 7.93 12.70
C ILE A 37 9.00 6.45 12.35
N ILE A 38 9.35 6.15 11.11
CA ILE A 38 9.55 4.79 10.61
C ILE A 38 11.01 4.39 10.79
N PHE A 39 11.23 3.23 11.40
CA PHE A 39 12.50 2.52 11.44
C PHE A 39 12.55 1.63 10.20
N GLU A 40 13.50 1.88 9.30
CA GLU A 40 13.65 1.07 8.10
C GLU A 40 14.25 -0.27 8.49
N ASP A 41 13.41 -1.30 8.60
CA ASP A 41 13.84 -2.68 8.52
C ASP A 41 13.59 -3.10 7.07
N ASP A 42 14.64 -3.50 6.35
CA ASP A 42 14.65 -3.78 4.91
C ASP A 42 13.84 -5.05 4.53
N ARG A 43 12.72 -5.31 5.20
CA ARG A 43 11.81 -6.41 4.89
C ARG A 43 10.89 -5.98 3.76
N SER A 44 11.47 -6.00 2.57
CA SER A 44 10.79 -6.13 1.29
C SER A 44 9.99 -7.43 1.22
N CYS A 45 8.91 -7.58 1.99
CA CYS A 45 8.01 -8.71 1.80
C CYS A 45 6.60 -8.39 2.28
N GLY A 46 5.65 -8.34 1.36
CA GLY A 46 4.25 -8.08 1.67
C GLY A 46 3.36 -8.13 0.44
N GLU A 47 3.40 -9.27 -0.26
CA GLU A 47 2.41 -9.80 -1.20
C GLU A 47 1.66 -8.78 -2.09
N ASN A 48 2.13 -8.62 -3.32
CA ASN A 48 1.32 -8.11 -4.44
C ASN A 48 0.17 -9.09 -4.72
N LYS A 49 -0.94 -9.00 -3.98
CA LYS A 49 -2.20 -9.66 -4.35
C LYS A 49 -2.87 -8.83 -5.44
N VAL A 50 -2.53 -9.14 -6.68
CA VAL A 50 -3.18 -8.61 -7.87
C VAL A 50 -4.38 -9.49 -8.19
N ALA A 51 -5.58 -8.92 -8.17
CA ALA A 51 -6.77 -9.56 -8.72
C ALA A 51 -6.98 -9.05 -10.15
N ILE A 52 -6.85 -9.92 -11.15
CA ILE A 52 -7.18 -9.60 -12.54
C ILE A 52 -8.63 -10.03 -12.81
N TYR A 53 -9.49 -9.07 -13.14
CA TYR A 53 -10.87 -9.33 -13.58
C TYR A 53 -10.97 -9.16 -15.10
N GLY A 54 -11.08 -10.27 -15.82
CA GLY A 54 -11.41 -10.27 -17.24
C GLY A 54 -12.91 -10.28 -17.42
N ARG A 55 -13.51 -9.18 -17.91
CA ARG A 55 -14.92 -9.22 -18.36
C ARG A 55 -14.96 -9.99 -19.69
N VAL A 56 -15.66 -11.12 -19.71
CA VAL A 56 -15.94 -11.86 -20.95
C VAL A 56 -17.24 -11.28 -21.52
N SER A 57 -17.14 -10.62 -22.67
CA SER A 57 -18.31 -10.32 -23.47
C SER A 57 -18.75 -11.63 -24.12
N SER A 58 -19.74 -12.34 -23.55
CA SER A 58 -20.43 -13.41 -24.27
C SER A 58 -21.25 -12.80 -25.41
N SER A 59 -20.61 -12.57 -26.55
CA SER A 59 -21.27 -12.25 -27.81
C SER A 59 -21.67 -13.56 -28.48
N GLU A 60 -22.64 -14.32 -27.95
CA GLU A 60 -23.20 -15.47 -28.69
C GLU A 60 -24.50 -16.00 -28.05
N ASN A 61 -25.61 -15.29 -28.28
CA ASN A 61 -26.85 -15.93 -28.75
C ASN A 61 -27.85 -14.88 -29.25
N LYS A 62 -27.65 -14.43 -30.49
CA LYS A 62 -28.77 -13.96 -31.31
C LYS A 62 -29.34 -15.22 -31.98
N SER A 63 -30.47 -15.73 -31.51
CA SER A 63 -31.28 -16.63 -32.33
C SER A 63 -32.20 -15.79 -33.22
N ASN A 64 -32.28 -16.20 -34.48
CA ASN A 64 -33.13 -15.69 -35.55
C ASN A 64 -34.60 -15.57 -35.15
#